data_AF-A0A6G2V8R1-F1
#
_entry.id   AF-A0A6G2V8R1-F1
#
_cell.length_a   1.000
_cell.length_b   1.000
_cell.length_c   1.000
_cell.angle_alpha   90.00
_cell.angle_beta   90.00
_cell.angle_gamma   90.00
#
_symmetry.space_group_name_H-M   'P 1'
#
loop_
_entity.id
_entity.type
_entity.pdbx_description
1 polymer ?
#
loop_
_entity_poly.entity_id
_entity_poly.type
_entity_poly.pdbx_seq_one_letter_code
_entity_poly.pdbx_strand_id
1 'polypeptide(L)'
;MPSALVVGYDPQAIPGVDGNALRAALEAELARFADHGIDAAMTLVEFNDAAEATLVTALTERPWDVVVIGGGIRKAAPQAAVAFNTTGGDSVEVAQRRL
;
A
#
# COMPACT_ATOMS: atom_id res chain seq x y z
N MET A 1 7.73 -5.76 -16.79
CA MET A 1 6.76 -4.73 -16.34
C MET A 1 7.23 -4.26 -14.98
N PRO A 2 7.28 -2.95 -14.72
CA PRO A 2 7.64 -2.43 -13.40
C PRO A 2 6.64 -2.94 -12.36
N SER A 3 7.08 -3.05 -11.11
CA SER A 3 6.34 -3.70 -10.05
C SER A 3 6.24 -2.87 -8.78
N ALA A 4 5.06 -2.92 -8.15
CA ALA A 4 4.76 -2.13 -6.97
C ALA A 4 4.11 -2.99 -5.88
N LEU A 5 4.58 -2.84 -4.64
CA LEU A 5 3.86 -3.32 -3.46
C LEU A 5 3.23 -2.13 -2.74
N VAL A 6 1.92 -2.13 -2.61
CA VAL A 6 1.20 -1.17 -1.76
C VAL A 6 0.98 -1.79 -0.38
N VAL A 7 1.44 -1.12 0.67
CA VAL A 7 1.24 -1.53 2.06
C VAL A 7 0.26 -0.58 2.73
N GLY A 8 -0.81 -1.11 3.30
CA GLY A 8 -1.83 -0.34 4.02
C GLY A 8 -2.35 -1.05 5.26
N TYR A 9 -3.23 -0.37 6.00
CA TYR A 9 -4.01 -1.00 7.05
C TYR A 9 -5.24 -1.67 6.47
N ASP A 10 -5.68 -2.78 7.07
CA ASP A 10 -6.97 -3.38 6.76
C ASP A 10 -8.09 -2.37 7.05
N PRO A 11 -8.89 -1.97 6.04
CA PRO A 11 -9.99 -1.04 6.22
C PRO A 11 -10.99 -1.40 7.33
N GLN A 12 -11.22 -2.68 7.60
CA GLN A 12 -12.15 -3.17 8.62
C GLN A 12 -11.58 -3.04 10.03
N ALA A 13 -10.26 -2.95 10.16
CA ALA A 13 -9.58 -2.78 11.44
C ALA A 13 -9.44 -1.29 11.84
N ILE A 14 -9.90 -0.35 11.03
CA ILE A 14 -9.81 1.10 11.30
C ILE A 14 -11.13 1.57 11.94
N PRO A 15 -11.13 2.02 13.21
CA PRO A 15 -12.34 2.51 13.85
C PRO A 15 -12.84 3.83 13.24
N GLY A 16 -14.15 3.92 13.01
CA GLY A 16 -14.81 5.16 12.59
C GLY A 16 -14.70 5.50 11.11
N VAL A 17 -14.22 4.57 10.27
CA VAL A 17 -14.26 4.71 8.80
C VAL A 17 -15.25 3.74 8.17
N ASP A 18 -15.69 4.05 6.95
CA ASP A 18 -16.39 3.09 6.11
C ASP A 18 -15.37 2.14 5.47
N GLY A 19 -15.17 0.99 6.11
CA GLY A 19 -14.21 -0.02 5.65
C GLY A 19 -14.53 -0.60 4.27
N ASN A 20 -15.80 -0.65 3.88
CA ASN A 20 -16.20 -1.17 2.57
C ASN A 20 -15.91 -0.15 1.46
N ALA A 21 -16.23 1.12 1.69
CA ALA A 21 -15.88 2.20 0.76
C ALA A 21 -14.36 2.29 0.56
N LEU A 22 -13.58 2.16 1.65
CA LEU A 22 -12.13 2.20 1.56
C LEU A 22 -11.56 0.96 0.85
N ARG A 23 -12.13 -0.23 1.06
CA ARG A 23 -11.76 -1.45 0.31
C ARG A 23 -11.98 -1.26 -1.19
N ALA A 24 -13.15 -0.75 -1.58
CA ALA A 24 -13.49 -0.49 -2.98
C ALA A 24 -12.52 0.53 -3.62
N ALA A 25 -12.11 1.57 -2.87
CA ALA A 25 -11.11 2.52 -3.34
C ALA A 25 -9.73 1.87 -3.58
N LEU A 26 -9.32 0.95 -2.70
CA LEU A 26 -8.05 0.22 -2.86
C LEU A 26 -8.07 -0.74 -4.05
N GLU A 27 -9.19 -1.41 -4.30
CA GLU A 27 -9.38 -2.26 -5.49
C GLU A 27 -9.33 -1.43 -6.78
N ALA A 28 -9.96 -0.25 -6.78
CA ALA A 28 -9.90 0.68 -7.90
C ALA A 28 -8.46 1.17 -8.15
N GLU A 29 -7.66 1.39 -7.11
CA GLU A 29 -6.26 1.74 -7.25
C GLU A 29 -5.41 0.61 -7.83
N LEU A 30 -5.62 -0.64 -7.40
CA LEU A 30 -4.97 -1.80 -8.03
C LEU A 30 -5.31 -1.91 -9.53
N ALA A 31 -6.56 -1.65 -9.90
CA ALA A 31 -6.96 -1.62 -11.31
C ALA A 31 -6.23 -0.50 -12.08
N ARG A 32 -6.08 0.70 -11.49
CA ARG A 32 -5.33 1.81 -12.10
C ARG A 32 -3.85 1.45 -12.32
N PHE A 33 -3.21 0.71 -11.42
CA PHE A 33 -1.83 0.24 -11.66
C PHE A 33 -1.74 -0.62 -12.93
N ALA A 34 -2.70 -1.53 -13.11
CA ALA A 34 -2.76 -2.37 -14.30
C ALA A 34 -2.98 -1.56 -15.58
N ASP A 35 -3.85 -0.53 -15.54
CA ASP A 35 -4.08 0.40 -16.66
C ASP A 35 -2.79 1.14 -17.07
N HIS A 36 -1.85 1.32 -16.14
CA HIS A 36 -0.54 1.92 -16.37
C HIS A 36 0.58 0.90 -16.67
N GLY A 37 0.24 -0.39 -16.82
CA GLY A 37 1.21 -1.44 -17.13
C GLY A 37 2.16 -1.77 -15.96
N ILE A 38 1.74 -1.48 -14.74
CA ILE A 38 2.48 -1.78 -13.51
C ILE A 38 1.87 -3.04 -12.89
N ASP A 39 2.73 -4.02 -12.61
CA ASP A 39 2.38 -5.24 -11.89
C ASP A 39 2.34 -4.96 -10.39
N ALA A 40 1.14 -4.68 -9.87
CA ALA A 40 0.96 -4.25 -8.50
C ALA A 40 0.30 -5.32 -7.62
N ALA A 41 0.80 -5.44 -6.39
CA ALA A 41 0.18 -6.18 -5.31
C ALA A 41 -0.13 -5.27 -4.12
N MET A 42 -1.02 -5.72 -3.25
CA MET A 42 -1.40 -4.99 -2.05
C MET A 42 -1.37 -5.90 -0.82
N THR A 43 -0.70 -5.42 0.23
CA THR A 43 -0.69 -6.03 1.56
C THR A 43 -1.40 -5.11 2.53
N LEU A 44 -2.42 -5.67 3.18
CA LEU A 44 -3.19 -4.97 4.21
C LEU A 44 -2.94 -5.66 5.55
N VAL A 45 -2.56 -4.89 6.56
CA VAL A 45 -2.25 -5.38 7.90
C VAL A 45 -3.22 -4.85 8.94
N GLU A 46 -3.47 -5.63 9.98
CA GLU A 46 -4.18 -5.17 11.17
C GLU A 46 -3.20 -4.56 12.19
N PHE A 47 -3.71 -3.87 13.20
CA PHE A 47 -2.91 -3.40 14.34
C PHE A 47 -2.73 -4.51 15.39
N ASN A 48 -2.05 -5.58 15.01
CA ASN A 48 -1.80 -6.73 15.88
C ASN A 48 -0.39 -7.31 15.66
N ASP A 49 -0.03 -8.32 16.46
CA ASP A 49 1.29 -8.93 16.43
C ASP A 49 1.62 -9.67 15.12
N ALA A 50 0.62 -9.92 14.26
CA ALA A 50 0.83 -10.55 12.95
C ALA A 50 1.26 -9.56 11.87
N ALA A 51 1.19 -8.25 12.12
CA ALA A 51 1.53 -7.21 11.14
C ALA A 51 2.96 -7.37 10.62
N GLU A 52 3.93 -7.58 11.51
CA GLU A 52 5.34 -7.74 11.14
C GLU A 52 5.57 -8.93 10.22
N ALA A 53 5.07 -10.11 10.60
CA ALA A 53 5.22 -11.32 9.79
C ALA A 53 4.55 -11.17 8.40
N THR A 54 3.41 -10.48 8.35
CA THR A 54 2.69 -10.20 7.09
C THR A 54 3.51 -9.27 6.19
N LEU A 55 4.09 -8.21 6.76
CA LEU A 55 4.95 -7.29 6.02
C LEU A 55 6.22 -7.97 5.51
N VAL A 56 6.90 -8.74 6.36
CA VAL A 56 8.11 -9.47 5.97
C VAL A 56 7.81 -10.42 4.82
N THR A 57 6.72 -11.17 4.91
CA THR A 57 6.30 -12.09 3.84
C THR A 57 6.11 -11.34 2.52
N ALA A 58 5.33 -10.26 2.51
CA ALA A 58 5.04 -9.50 1.29
C ALA A 58 6.28 -8.81 0.69
N LEU A 59 7.14 -8.25 1.55
CA LEU A 59 8.36 -7.56 1.14
C LEU A 59 9.42 -8.52 0.60
N THR A 60 9.40 -9.79 1.02
CA THR A 60 10.40 -10.79 0.63
C THR A 60 9.92 -11.77 -0.43
N GLU A 61 8.63 -11.76 -0.79
CA GLU A 61 8.06 -12.61 -1.83
C GLU A 61 8.82 -12.48 -3.16
N ARG A 62 9.22 -11.25 -3.51
CA ARG A 62 10.00 -10.91 -4.70
C ARG A 62 10.67 -9.55 -4.54
N PRO A 63 11.69 -9.23 -5.34
CA PRO A 63 12.11 -7.84 -5.52
C PRO A 63 10.94 -7.02 -6.08
N TRP A 64 10.66 -5.90 -5.41
CA TRP A 64 9.71 -4.89 -5.87
C TRP A 64 10.50 -3.69 -6.39
N ASP A 65 10.11 -3.13 -7.53
CA ASP A 65 10.76 -1.91 -8.05
C ASP A 65 10.41 -0.70 -7.17
N VAL A 66 9.20 -0.70 -6.59
CA VAL A 66 8.79 0.31 -5.60
C VAL A 66 7.88 -0.30 -4.52
N VAL A 67 8.04 0.18 -3.29
CA VAL A 67 7.11 -0.08 -2.19
C VAL A 67 6.44 1.23 -1.80
N VAL A 68 5.11 1.26 -1.86
CA VAL A 68 4.26 2.39 -1.51
C VAL A 68 3.67 2.15 -0.14
N ILE A 69 3.93 3.05 0.81
CA ILE A 69 3.39 2.95 2.17
C ILE A 69 2.22 3.90 2.32
N GLY A 70 1.05 3.31 2.62
CA GLY A 70 -0.22 3.96 2.86
C GLY A 70 -0.16 5.06 3.92
N GLY A 71 -0.80 6.20 3.66
CA GLY A 71 -0.75 7.36 4.54
C GLY A 71 -1.20 7.16 6.00
N GLY A 72 -1.96 6.11 6.30
CA GLY A 72 -2.33 5.73 7.67
C GLY A 72 -1.15 5.22 8.52
N ILE A 73 -0.17 4.56 7.89
CA ILE A 73 1.05 4.04 8.53
C ILE A 73 2.03 5.18 8.85
N ARG A 74 1.98 6.27 8.07
CA ARG A 74 2.88 7.43 8.18
C ARG A 74 2.78 8.20 9.51
N LYS A 75 1.66 8.15 10.23
CA LYS A 75 1.54 8.80 11.56
C LYS A 75 2.40 8.14 12.65
N ALA A 76 2.95 6.95 12.42
CA ALA A 76 3.75 6.20 13.39
C ALA A 76 5.28 6.27 13.17
N ALA A 77 5.79 6.66 11.98
CA ALA A 77 7.24 6.59 11.68
C ALA A 77 7.71 7.60 10.61
N PRO A 78 8.07 8.84 10.99
CA PRO A 78 8.37 9.93 10.06
C PRO A 78 9.78 9.90 9.40
N GLN A 79 10.64 8.93 9.71
CA GLN A 79 12.05 8.91 9.24
C GLN A 79 12.40 7.74 8.31
N ALA A 80 11.42 6.91 7.90
CA ALA A 80 11.70 5.81 6.99
C ALA A 80 11.94 6.32 5.55
N ALA A 81 12.96 5.79 4.87
CA ALA A 81 13.29 6.12 3.48
C ALA A 81 12.41 5.32 2.49
N VAL A 82 11.10 5.59 2.49
CA VAL A 82 10.12 4.89 1.63
C VAL A 82 9.30 5.90 0.81
N ALA A 83 8.79 5.52 -0.37
CA ALA A 83 7.90 6.37 -1.14
C ALA A 83 6.50 6.38 -0.49
N PHE A 84 6.01 7.56 -0.10
CA PHE A 84 4.79 7.70 0.68
C PHE A 84 3.66 8.31 -0.15
N ASN A 85 2.51 7.64 -0.24
CA ASN A 85 1.29 8.20 -0.84
C ASN A 85 0.57 9.11 0.17
N THR A 86 0.00 10.25 -0.21
CA THR A 86 -0.67 11.20 0.70
C THR A 86 -2.08 10.73 1.07
N THR A 87 -2.74 10.05 0.14
CA THR A 87 -4.09 9.46 0.24
C THR A 87 -4.08 8.07 -0.42
N GLY A 88 -5.16 7.30 -0.36
CA GLY A 88 -5.23 6.06 -1.16
C GLY A 88 -5.06 6.33 -2.67
N GLY A 89 -5.63 7.44 -3.16
CA GLY A 89 -5.75 7.74 -4.59
C GLY A 89 -4.54 8.36 -5.27
N ASP A 90 -3.45 8.65 -4.57
CA ASP A 90 -2.20 9.20 -5.15
C ASP A 90 -1.05 8.17 -5.16
N SER A 91 -1.38 6.89 -4.95
CA SER A 91 -0.41 5.79 -4.89
C SER A 91 0.35 5.63 -6.21
N VAL A 92 -0.36 5.76 -7.33
CA VAL A 92 0.19 5.61 -8.68
C VAL A 92 1.19 6.72 -9.00
N GLU A 93 0.83 7.97 -8.71
CA GLU A 93 1.66 9.15 -8.96
C GLU A 93 2.93 9.14 -8.09
N VAL A 94 2.87 8.57 -6.88
CA VAL A 94 4.03 8.37 -6.01
C VAL A 94 4.96 7.27 -6.54
N ALA A 95 4.40 6.17 -7.03
CA ALA A 95 5.17 5.09 -7.64
C ALA A 95 5.91 5.56 -8.90
N GLN A 96 5.21 6.25 -9.81
CA GLN A 96 5.78 6.74 -11.08
C GLN A 96 6.97 7.69 -10.91
N ARG A 97 7.06 8.43 -9.79
CA ARG A 97 8.21 9.32 -9.53
C ARG A 97 9.51 8.56 -9.23
N ARG A 98 9.44 7.25 -9.02
CA ARG A 98 10.55 6.40 -8.57
C ARG A 98 10.89 5.27 -9.54
N LEU A 99 10.07 5.06 -10.56
CA LEU A 99 10.21 4.09 -11.64
C LEU A 99 10.77 4.77 -12.90
#